data_AF-A0A662BLX8-F1
#
_entry.id   AF-A0A662BLX8-F1
#
_cell.length_a   1.000
_cell.length_b   1.000
_cell.length_c   1.000
_cell.angle_alpha   90.00
_cell.angle_beta   90.00
_cell.angle_gamma   90.00
#
_symmetry.space_group_name_H-M   'P 1'
#
loop_
_entity.id
_entity.type
_entity.pdbx_description
1 polymer ?
#
loop_
_entity_poly.entity_id
_entity_poly.type
_entity_poly.pdbx_seq_one_letter_code
_entity_poly.pdbx_strand_id
1 'polypeptide(L)'
;MKYNGKFGIFDPERIQTYPVAGRNNKVKFNDLIFPEKLEKMSFQISREMDDRIGDLAKDIVSAKKNGHPVMLFTGGHLIKNGLSILLGDLIKKDIFTVISGNGSTSIHDFELGLIGETSEYVPQALEKGEFGMAYEFNYINAALIVGDKYKLGYGESVGKMINDKSFRNEVEKVLGLKESTIQFSFPEISVQSICYEHNIPFTVHVGIGTDVIDQHPYFDGRAKGGCSGRDFLIYTNEIANLQNGGVILNVGSAVTGPEVFLKAASMAGNVGNVPDKIITANFDL
;
A
#
# COMPACT_ATOMS: atom_id res chain seq x y z
N MET A 1 9.59 4.34 -22.71
CA MET A 1 10.73 3.38 -22.58
C MET A 1 11.31 3.12 -23.97
N LYS A 2 12.63 3.23 -24.18
CA LYS A 2 13.24 2.85 -25.48
C LYS A 2 13.16 1.34 -25.67
N TYR A 3 12.55 0.88 -26.77
CA TYR A 3 12.42 -0.54 -27.10
C TYR A 3 12.98 -0.81 -28.50
N ASN A 4 14.08 -1.57 -28.54
CA ASN A 4 14.77 -1.96 -29.78
C ASN A 4 14.48 -3.42 -30.16
N GLY A 5 13.38 -3.99 -29.65
CA GLY A 5 13.02 -5.38 -29.89
C GLY A 5 12.27 -5.58 -31.22
N LYS A 6 11.91 -6.84 -31.49
CA LYS A 6 11.32 -7.26 -32.77
C LYS A 6 9.86 -6.83 -32.97
N PHE A 7 9.11 -6.60 -31.89
CA PHE A 7 7.66 -6.40 -31.94
C PHE A 7 7.26 -4.93 -31.80
N GLY A 8 6.06 -4.57 -32.27
CA GLY A 8 5.50 -3.25 -31.98
C GLY A 8 5.17 -3.13 -30.49
N ILE A 9 5.43 -1.96 -29.90
CA ILE A 9 5.00 -1.63 -28.55
C ILE A 9 4.02 -0.46 -28.58
N PHE A 10 3.16 -0.38 -27.57
CA PHE A 10 2.29 0.77 -27.37
C PHE A 10 3.13 2.01 -27.03
N ASP A 11 2.71 3.17 -27.55
CA ASP A 11 3.35 4.46 -27.28
C ASP A 11 2.59 5.20 -26.15
N PRO A 12 3.11 5.21 -24.92
CA PRO A 12 2.44 5.83 -23.77
C PRO A 12 2.44 7.37 -23.84
N GLU A 13 3.23 8.01 -24.71
CA GLU A 13 3.22 9.47 -24.85
C GLU A 13 1.90 9.98 -25.47
N ARG A 14 1.12 9.08 -26.08
CA ARG A 14 -0.21 9.37 -26.63
C ARG A 14 -1.32 9.36 -25.58
N ILE A 15 -1.03 8.94 -24.35
CA ILE A 15 -2.01 8.87 -23.27
C ILE A 15 -2.40 10.29 -22.84
N GLN A 16 -3.70 10.51 -22.72
CA GLN A 16 -4.27 11.74 -22.19
C GLN A 16 -4.77 11.48 -20.77
N THR A 17 -4.47 12.41 -19.87
CA THR A 17 -4.89 12.36 -18.48
C THR A 17 -5.87 13.49 -18.18
N TYR A 18 -6.66 13.32 -17.12
CA TYR A 18 -7.55 14.35 -16.60
C TYR A 18 -7.26 14.64 -15.11
N PRO A 19 -7.59 15.82 -14.57
CA PRO A 19 -7.44 16.09 -13.15
C PRO A 19 -8.37 15.21 -12.29
N VAL A 20 -7.83 14.61 -11.22
CA VAL A 20 -8.59 13.74 -10.29
C VAL A 20 -9.80 14.46 -9.68
N ALA A 21 -9.73 15.79 -9.53
CA ALA A 21 -10.81 16.62 -9.02
C ALA A 21 -12.11 16.54 -9.87
N GLY A 22 -12.01 16.17 -11.15
CA GLY A 22 -13.16 15.92 -12.02
C GLY A 22 -13.71 14.50 -11.98
N ARG A 23 -13.04 13.57 -11.26
CA ARG A 23 -13.41 12.16 -11.21
C ARG A 23 -14.47 11.90 -10.16
N ASN A 24 -15.48 11.09 -10.49
CA ASN A 24 -16.45 10.62 -9.51
C ASN A 24 -15.91 9.43 -8.72
N ASN A 25 -15.84 9.58 -7.40
CA ASN A 25 -15.30 8.59 -6.45
C ASN A 25 -16.42 7.97 -5.59
N LYS A 26 -16.29 6.67 -5.32
CA LYS A 26 -17.27 5.90 -4.53
C LYS A 26 -17.07 6.01 -3.02
N VAL A 27 -15.86 6.36 -2.58
CA VAL A 27 -15.47 6.35 -1.17
C VAL A 27 -14.92 7.73 -0.84
N LYS A 28 -15.46 8.34 0.20
CA LYS A 28 -15.10 9.68 0.66
C LYS A 28 -14.71 9.65 2.13
N PHE A 29 -14.12 10.75 2.60
CA PHE A 29 -13.71 10.93 3.99
C PHE A 29 -14.81 10.54 5.02
N ASN A 30 -16.06 10.92 4.74
CA ASN A 30 -17.18 10.64 5.64
C ASN A 30 -17.60 9.16 5.68
N ASP A 31 -17.21 8.37 4.69
CA ASP A 31 -17.46 6.93 4.61
C ASP A 31 -16.41 6.11 5.39
N LEU A 32 -15.33 6.75 5.86
CA LEU A 32 -14.29 6.10 6.64
C LEU A 32 -14.82 5.71 8.04
N ILE A 33 -14.30 4.60 8.56
CA ILE A 33 -14.70 4.05 9.85
C ILE A 33 -13.72 4.54 10.91
N PHE A 34 -14.25 5.33 11.84
CA PHE A 34 -13.48 5.91 12.95
C PHE A 34 -13.60 5.04 14.21
N PRO A 35 -12.55 4.94 15.04
CA PRO A 35 -12.56 4.11 16.26
C PRO A 35 -13.75 4.36 17.18
N GLU A 36 -14.16 5.61 17.36
CA GLU A 36 -15.30 6.01 18.21
C GLU A 36 -16.67 5.53 17.69
N LYS A 37 -16.75 5.11 16.43
CA LYS A 37 -17.98 4.55 15.86
C LYS A 37 -18.10 3.04 16.08
N LEU A 38 -17.00 2.35 16.43
CA LEU A 38 -16.97 0.89 16.53
C LEU A 38 -17.97 0.34 17.56
N GLU A 39 -18.13 1.00 18.72
CA GLU A 39 -19.07 0.57 19.76
C GLU A 39 -20.54 0.55 19.30
N LYS A 40 -20.86 1.31 18.25
CA LYS A 40 -22.22 1.41 17.69
C LYS A 40 -22.42 0.47 16.50
N MET A 41 -21.37 -0.15 15.99
CA MET A 41 -21.45 -1.10 14.90
C MET A 41 -21.86 -2.48 15.42
N SER A 42 -22.74 -3.16 14.69
CA SER A 42 -23.09 -4.55 14.94
C SER A 42 -22.84 -5.37 13.67
N PHE A 43 -22.24 -6.54 13.85
CA PHE A 43 -21.94 -7.46 12.78
C PHE A 43 -22.71 -8.76 13.02
N GLN A 44 -23.38 -9.26 11.99
CA GLN A 44 -24.01 -10.58 12.04
C GLN A 44 -22.98 -11.62 11.63
N ILE A 45 -22.37 -12.27 12.61
CA ILE A 45 -21.42 -13.36 12.43
C ILE A 45 -21.82 -14.55 13.29
N SER A 46 -21.37 -15.76 12.93
CA SER A 46 -21.57 -16.93 13.76
C SER A 46 -20.78 -16.80 15.06
N ARG A 47 -21.26 -17.43 16.14
CA ARG A 47 -20.54 -17.46 17.43
C ARG A 47 -19.13 -18.03 17.28
N GLU A 48 -18.97 -19.06 16.45
CA GLU A 48 -17.66 -19.63 16.15
C GLU A 48 -16.70 -18.60 15.52
N MET A 49 -17.20 -17.77 14.59
CA MET A 49 -16.38 -16.73 13.98
C MET A 49 -16.03 -15.63 14.98
N ASP A 50 -16.98 -15.24 15.84
CA ASP A 50 -16.76 -14.27 16.90
C ASP A 50 -15.67 -14.73 17.88
N ASP A 51 -15.75 -15.99 18.33
CA ASP A 51 -14.74 -16.61 19.19
C ASP A 51 -13.36 -16.63 18.51
N ARG A 52 -13.29 -17.01 17.21
CA ARG A 52 -12.04 -17.02 16.43
C ARG A 52 -11.42 -15.63 16.26
N ILE A 53 -12.24 -14.60 16.01
CA ILE A 53 -11.77 -13.21 15.92
C ILE A 53 -11.24 -12.76 17.29
N GLY A 54 -11.96 -13.09 18.36
CA GLY A 54 -11.55 -12.80 19.74
C GLY A 54 -10.23 -13.46 20.12
N ASP A 55 -10.02 -14.72 19.72
CA ASP A 55 -8.76 -15.44 19.98
C ASP A 55 -7.60 -14.88 19.16
N LEU A 56 -7.81 -14.58 17.87
CA LEU A 56 -6.80 -13.92 17.05
C LEU A 56 -6.40 -12.54 17.63
N ALA A 57 -7.34 -11.77 18.13
CA ALA A 57 -7.05 -10.49 18.78
C ALA A 57 -6.17 -10.67 20.03
N LYS A 58 -6.42 -11.71 20.84
CA LYS A 58 -5.56 -12.06 21.99
C LYS A 58 -4.17 -12.48 21.53
N ASP A 59 -4.07 -13.26 20.46
CA ASP A 59 -2.80 -13.71 19.90
C ASP A 59 -1.96 -12.54 19.38
N ILE A 60 -2.57 -11.58 18.69
CA ILE A 60 -1.91 -10.33 18.24
C ILE A 60 -1.34 -9.56 19.44
N VAL A 61 -2.16 -9.34 20.48
CA VAL A 61 -1.72 -8.62 21.69
C VAL A 61 -0.62 -9.38 22.42
N SER A 62 -0.72 -10.71 22.49
CA SER A 62 0.30 -11.57 23.11
C SER A 62 1.62 -11.52 22.35
N ALA A 63 1.59 -11.65 21.03
CA ALA A 63 2.76 -11.53 20.16
C ALA A 63 3.47 -10.19 20.39
N LYS A 64 2.73 -9.08 20.38
CA LYS A 64 3.32 -7.76 20.62
C LYS A 64 3.95 -7.64 22.01
N LYS A 65 3.27 -8.13 23.06
CA LYS A 65 3.81 -8.13 24.44
C LYS A 65 5.10 -8.93 24.58
N ASN A 66 5.25 -9.99 23.79
CA ASN A 66 6.44 -10.84 23.76
C ASN A 66 7.53 -10.32 22.80
N GLY A 67 7.33 -9.17 22.15
CA GLY A 67 8.26 -8.61 21.18
C GLY A 67 8.32 -9.40 19.86
N HIS A 68 7.30 -10.21 19.56
CA HIS A 68 7.21 -10.97 18.32
C HIS A 68 6.62 -10.11 17.19
N PRO A 69 6.99 -10.37 15.92
CA PRO A 69 6.44 -9.64 14.79
C PRO A 69 4.93 -9.80 14.65
N VAL A 70 4.28 -8.71 14.25
CA VAL A 70 2.85 -8.69 13.86
C VAL A 70 2.79 -7.99 12.51
N MET A 71 2.55 -8.76 11.47
CA MET A 71 2.67 -8.33 10.09
C MET A 71 1.29 -8.29 9.44
N LEU A 72 1.02 -7.27 8.63
CA LEU A 72 -0.16 -7.20 7.78
C LEU A 72 0.25 -7.20 6.32
N PHE A 73 -0.37 -8.07 5.53
CA PHE A 73 -0.42 -7.96 4.08
C PHE A 73 -1.84 -7.66 3.63
N THR A 74 -2.03 -6.62 2.82
CA THR A 74 -3.36 -6.22 2.34
C THR A 74 -3.40 -5.85 0.87
N GLY A 75 -4.51 -6.14 0.19
CA GLY A 75 -4.84 -5.49 -1.08
C GLY A 75 -5.61 -4.19 -0.87
N GLY A 76 -5.98 -3.51 -1.97
CA GLY A 76 -6.69 -2.23 -1.92
C GLY A 76 -8.09 -2.26 -1.31
N HIS A 77 -8.67 -3.45 -1.10
CA HIS A 77 -10.03 -3.60 -0.56
C HIS A 77 -10.18 -3.09 0.87
N LEU A 78 -9.17 -3.28 1.72
CA LEU A 78 -9.18 -2.78 3.09
C LEU A 78 -9.31 -1.25 3.11
N ILE A 79 -8.51 -0.58 2.28
CA ILE A 79 -8.47 0.89 2.20
C ILE A 79 -9.78 1.44 1.61
N LYS A 80 -10.25 0.90 0.47
CA LYS A 80 -11.49 1.38 -0.17
C LYS A 80 -12.76 1.06 0.62
N ASN A 81 -12.71 0.13 1.58
CA ASN A 81 -13.82 -0.14 2.49
C ASN A 81 -13.79 0.75 3.75
N GLY A 82 -12.92 1.77 3.77
CA GLY A 82 -12.89 2.79 4.80
C GLY A 82 -12.15 2.42 6.08
N LEU A 83 -11.30 1.38 6.03
CA LEU A 83 -10.60 0.87 7.22
C LEU A 83 -9.21 1.50 7.44
N SER A 84 -8.79 2.45 6.60
CA SER A 84 -7.48 3.11 6.72
C SER A 84 -7.28 3.80 8.07
N ILE A 85 -8.32 4.45 8.62
CA ILE A 85 -8.25 5.13 9.92
C ILE A 85 -8.08 4.13 11.07
N LEU A 86 -8.79 2.99 11.01
CA LEU A 86 -8.61 1.92 12.00
C LEU A 86 -7.21 1.32 11.94
N LEU A 87 -6.68 1.11 10.73
CA LEU A 87 -5.32 0.65 10.55
C LEU A 87 -4.31 1.68 11.11
N GLY A 88 -4.53 2.96 10.83
CA GLY A 88 -3.76 4.07 11.39
C GLY A 88 -3.78 4.11 12.93
N ASP A 89 -4.93 3.88 13.55
CA ASP A 89 -5.06 3.79 15.02
C ASP A 89 -4.24 2.63 15.60
N LEU A 90 -4.26 1.45 14.94
CA LEU A 90 -3.44 0.30 15.36
C LEU A 90 -1.94 0.54 15.16
N ILE A 91 -1.54 1.23 14.10
CA ILE A 91 -0.13 1.64 13.88
C ILE A 91 0.33 2.60 14.97
N LYS A 92 -0.50 3.60 15.32
CA LYS A 92 -0.22 4.55 16.42
C LYS A 92 -0.09 3.86 17.78
N LYS A 93 -0.75 2.71 17.95
CA LYS A 93 -0.66 1.84 19.13
C LYS A 93 0.49 0.82 19.06
N ASP A 94 1.38 0.97 18.07
CA ASP A 94 2.55 0.11 17.86
C ASP A 94 2.17 -1.38 17.71
N ILE A 95 1.01 -1.68 17.12
CA ILE A 95 0.57 -3.08 16.96
C ILE A 95 1.38 -3.80 15.89
N PHE A 96 1.65 -3.15 14.76
CA PHE A 96 2.27 -3.78 13.59
C PHE A 96 3.78 -3.52 13.52
N THR A 97 4.55 -4.53 13.12
CA THR A 97 5.97 -4.37 12.77
C THR A 97 6.18 -3.99 11.32
N VAL A 98 5.26 -4.39 10.44
CA VAL A 98 5.25 -3.98 9.02
C VAL A 98 3.85 -4.04 8.45
N ILE A 99 3.53 -3.06 7.62
CA ILE A 99 2.37 -3.05 6.75
C ILE A 99 2.85 -3.31 5.33
N SER A 100 2.18 -4.22 4.63
CA SER A 100 2.55 -4.62 3.28
C SER A 100 1.30 -4.60 2.41
N GLY A 101 1.45 -4.25 1.14
CA GLY A 101 0.35 -4.37 0.21
C GLY A 101 0.77 -4.42 -1.25
N ASN A 102 -0.21 -4.49 -2.15
CA ASN A 102 0.02 -4.36 -3.58
C ASN A 102 -0.14 -2.90 -4.03
N GLY A 103 0.12 -2.63 -5.32
CA GLY A 103 0.03 -1.27 -5.85
C GLY A 103 -1.34 -0.62 -5.64
N SER A 104 -2.42 -1.38 -5.76
CA SER A 104 -3.79 -0.90 -5.47
C SER A 104 -3.94 -0.39 -4.02
N THR A 105 -3.32 -1.05 -3.03
CA THR A 105 -3.29 -0.55 -1.64
C THR A 105 -2.67 0.84 -1.56
N SER A 106 -1.49 1.02 -2.16
CA SER A 106 -0.77 2.29 -2.14
C SER A 106 -1.52 3.40 -2.89
N ILE A 107 -2.13 3.08 -4.04
CA ILE A 107 -2.89 4.03 -4.84
C ILE A 107 -4.11 4.54 -4.08
N HIS A 108 -4.94 3.64 -3.54
CA HIS A 108 -6.13 4.05 -2.78
C HIS A 108 -5.76 4.88 -1.55
N ASP A 109 -4.69 4.49 -0.85
CA ASP A 109 -4.20 5.19 0.32
C ASP A 109 -3.65 6.59 -0.01
N PHE A 110 -2.91 6.70 -1.13
CA PHE A 110 -2.39 7.96 -1.64
C PHE A 110 -3.54 8.92 -2.02
N GLU A 111 -4.57 8.44 -2.70
CA GLU A 111 -5.73 9.25 -3.06
C GLU A 111 -6.46 9.79 -1.83
N LEU A 112 -6.68 8.94 -0.81
CA LEU A 112 -7.24 9.38 0.45
C LEU A 112 -6.38 10.49 1.08
N GLY A 113 -5.05 10.32 1.13
CA GLY A 113 -4.15 11.36 1.64
C GLY A 113 -4.20 12.66 0.83
N LEU A 114 -4.33 12.56 -0.49
CA LEU A 114 -4.29 13.70 -1.40
C LEU A 114 -5.59 14.52 -1.34
N ILE A 115 -6.72 13.86 -1.51
CA ILE A 115 -8.03 14.50 -1.75
C ILE A 115 -9.15 14.02 -0.82
N GLY A 116 -8.90 13.06 0.08
CA GLY A 116 -9.92 12.52 0.99
C GLY A 116 -10.96 11.64 0.30
N GLU A 117 -10.71 11.21 -0.93
CA GLU A 117 -11.62 10.39 -1.73
C GLU A 117 -10.83 9.33 -2.51
N THR A 118 -11.44 8.18 -2.79
CA THR A 118 -10.83 7.11 -3.60
C THR A 118 -11.90 6.22 -4.25
N SER A 119 -11.47 5.23 -5.05
CA SER A 119 -12.33 4.22 -5.70
C SER A 119 -13.16 4.80 -6.84
N GLU A 120 -12.61 4.79 -8.05
CA GLU A 120 -13.29 5.29 -9.24
C GLU A 120 -14.49 4.43 -9.68
N TYR A 121 -15.40 5.05 -10.44
CA TYR A 121 -16.49 4.34 -11.09
C TYR A 121 -16.05 3.67 -12.41
N VAL A 122 -15.70 2.38 -12.31
CA VAL A 122 -15.08 1.61 -13.41
C VAL A 122 -15.93 1.49 -14.69
N PRO A 123 -17.23 1.07 -14.66
CA PRO A 123 -17.95 0.78 -15.90
C PRO A 123 -18.06 1.98 -16.87
N GLN A 124 -18.26 3.20 -16.35
CA GLN A 124 -18.33 4.41 -17.18
C GLN A 124 -16.97 4.85 -17.72
N ALA A 125 -15.89 4.52 -17.02
CA ALA A 125 -14.54 4.94 -17.37
C ALA A 125 -13.90 4.00 -18.40
N LEU A 126 -14.14 2.69 -18.30
CA LEU A 126 -13.56 1.69 -19.22
C LEU A 126 -13.99 1.91 -20.67
N GLU A 127 -15.28 2.14 -20.92
CA GLU A 127 -15.82 2.34 -22.28
C GLU A 127 -15.22 3.59 -22.96
N LYS A 128 -14.77 4.56 -22.18
CA LYS A 128 -14.20 5.83 -22.65
C LYS A 128 -12.66 5.83 -22.66
N GLY A 129 -12.00 4.79 -22.15
CA GLY A 129 -10.55 4.77 -21.96
C GLY A 129 -10.05 5.71 -20.86
N GLU A 130 -10.92 6.06 -19.90
CA GLU A 130 -10.65 7.00 -18.81
C GLU A 130 -10.29 6.29 -17.49
N PHE A 131 -10.45 4.96 -17.43
CA PHE A 131 -10.17 4.17 -16.24
C PHE A 131 -8.71 4.32 -15.84
N GLY A 132 -8.47 4.81 -14.63
CA GLY A 132 -7.13 5.03 -14.12
C GLY A 132 -6.34 6.16 -14.78
N MET A 133 -6.96 7.13 -15.47
CA MET A 133 -6.23 8.19 -16.21
C MET A 133 -6.13 9.52 -15.46
N ALA A 134 -6.28 9.52 -14.14
CA ALA A 134 -6.09 10.71 -13.31
C ALA A 134 -4.63 11.19 -13.33
N TYR A 135 -4.37 12.46 -13.65
CA TYR A 135 -3.02 13.01 -13.81
C TYR A 135 -2.16 12.85 -12.54
N GLU A 136 -2.78 12.96 -11.37
CA GLU A 136 -2.17 12.90 -10.04
C GLU A 136 -1.51 11.54 -9.75
N PHE A 137 -1.85 10.48 -10.49
CA PHE A 137 -1.13 9.20 -10.43
C PHE A 137 0.32 9.31 -10.92
N ASN A 138 0.64 10.33 -11.74
CA ASN A 138 2.02 10.66 -12.05
C ASN A 138 2.83 11.08 -10.82
N TYR A 139 2.20 11.54 -9.73
CA TYR A 139 2.90 11.93 -8.51
C TYR A 139 3.55 10.72 -7.84
N ILE A 140 2.85 9.58 -7.82
CA ILE A 140 3.41 8.31 -7.36
C ILE A 140 4.57 7.90 -8.27
N ASN A 141 4.39 7.88 -9.59
CA ASN A 141 5.46 7.52 -10.53
C ASN A 141 6.72 8.38 -10.35
N ALA A 142 6.56 9.71 -10.21
CA ALA A 142 7.66 10.61 -9.96
C ALA A 142 8.30 10.38 -8.58
N ALA A 143 7.52 10.08 -7.54
CA ALA A 143 8.04 9.68 -6.23
C ALA A 143 8.88 8.40 -6.33
N LEU A 144 8.50 7.44 -7.16
CA LEU A 144 9.29 6.23 -7.37
C LEU A 144 10.58 6.51 -8.15
N ILE A 145 10.57 7.40 -9.14
CA ILE A 145 11.78 7.83 -9.86
C ILE A 145 12.77 8.49 -8.89
N VAL A 146 12.31 9.40 -8.04
CA VAL A 146 13.14 10.04 -7.01
C VAL A 146 13.58 9.04 -5.95
N GLY A 147 12.68 8.16 -5.53
CA GLY A 147 12.93 7.08 -4.58
C GLY A 147 14.03 6.13 -5.05
N ASP A 148 13.99 5.69 -6.30
CA ASP A 148 14.99 4.79 -6.87
C ASP A 148 16.37 5.45 -6.97
N LYS A 149 16.42 6.73 -7.33
CA LYS A 149 17.65 7.56 -7.26
C LYS A 149 18.25 7.54 -5.84
N TYR A 150 17.42 7.56 -4.81
CA TYR A 150 17.84 7.48 -3.40
C TYR A 150 17.92 6.06 -2.84
N LYS A 151 17.65 5.03 -3.66
CA LYS A 151 17.60 3.62 -3.27
C LYS A 151 16.60 3.34 -2.14
N LEU A 152 15.46 4.01 -2.16
CA LEU A 152 14.37 3.81 -1.20
C LEU A 152 13.42 2.70 -1.63
N GLY A 153 12.64 2.22 -0.67
CA GLY A 153 11.47 1.37 -0.89
C GLY A 153 10.31 2.11 -1.57
N TYR A 154 9.34 1.40 -2.14
CA TYR A 154 8.17 2.04 -2.75
C TYR A 154 7.36 2.75 -1.68
N GLY A 155 6.95 2.03 -0.63
CA GLY A 155 6.08 2.61 0.39
C GLY A 155 6.75 3.76 1.13
N GLU A 156 8.06 3.66 1.40
CA GLU A 156 8.84 4.77 1.96
C GLU A 156 8.87 5.98 1.01
N SER A 157 9.05 5.78 -0.30
CA SER A 157 9.09 6.88 -1.26
C SER A 157 7.78 7.68 -1.29
N VAL A 158 6.64 6.99 -1.22
CA VAL A 158 5.32 7.63 -1.17
C VAL A 158 5.08 8.28 0.20
N GLY A 159 5.35 7.59 1.30
CA GLY A 159 5.23 8.16 2.64
C GLY A 159 6.11 9.39 2.84
N LYS A 160 7.33 9.37 2.28
CA LYS A 160 8.25 10.50 2.27
C LYS A 160 7.76 11.65 1.39
N MET A 161 7.19 11.38 0.22
CA MET A 161 6.52 12.43 -0.57
C MET A 161 5.39 13.12 0.21
N ILE A 162 4.63 12.37 1.01
CA ILE A 162 3.54 12.91 1.82
C ILE A 162 4.06 13.77 2.98
N ASN A 163 5.18 13.40 3.62
CA ASN A 163 5.61 14.04 4.87
C ASN A 163 6.83 14.98 4.75
N ASP A 164 7.67 14.80 3.73
CA ASP A 164 8.93 15.52 3.56
C ASP A 164 8.83 16.50 2.39
N LYS A 165 8.81 17.80 2.73
CA LYS A 165 8.73 18.89 1.73
C LYS A 165 9.91 18.89 0.76
N SER A 166 11.13 18.58 1.23
CA SER A 166 12.31 18.57 0.37
C SER A 166 12.22 17.46 -0.67
N PHE A 167 11.79 16.26 -0.26
CA PHE A 167 11.55 15.15 -1.18
C PHE A 167 10.43 15.48 -2.17
N ARG A 168 9.32 16.05 -1.67
CA ARG A 168 8.18 16.46 -2.51
C ARG A 168 8.57 17.49 -3.57
N ASN A 169 9.43 18.46 -3.25
CA ASN A 169 9.94 19.43 -4.21
C ASN A 169 10.74 18.74 -5.34
N GLU A 170 11.49 17.66 -5.07
CA GLU A 170 12.15 16.88 -6.13
C GLU A 170 11.14 16.13 -7.01
N VAL A 171 10.07 15.59 -6.43
CA VAL A 171 8.98 14.97 -7.18
C VAL A 171 8.31 15.97 -8.12
N GLU A 172 8.01 17.18 -7.64
CA GLU A 172 7.45 18.27 -8.45
C GLU A 172 8.38 18.63 -9.61
N LYS A 173 9.69 18.68 -9.35
CA LYS A 173 10.69 18.95 -10.39
C LYS A 173 10.72 17.88 -11.48
N VAL A 174 10.59 16.59 -11.12
CA VAL A 174 10.50 15.50 -12.11
C VAL A 174 9.30 15.70 -13.04
N LEU A 175 8.19 16.21 -12.50
CA LEU A 175 6.95 16.47 -13.24
C LEU A 175 6.92 17.82 -13.96
N GLY A 176 7.93 18.68 -13.77
CA GLY A 176 7.94 20.05 -14.27
C GLY A 176 6.91 20.96 -13.59
N LEU A 177 6.47 20.61 -12.38
CA LEU A 177 5.53 21.40 -11.58
C LEU A 177 6.26 22.49 -10.79
N LYS A 178 5.52 23.54 -10.41
CA LYS A 178 6.02 24.57 -9.49
C LYS A 178 6.11 24.00 -8.08
N GLU A 179 7.02 24.53 -7.27
CA GLU A 179 7.09 24.15 -5.86
C GLU A 179 5.77 24.35 -5.13
N SER A 180 5.41 23.43 -4.24
CA SER A 180 4.17 23.45 -3.43
C SER A 180 2.87 23.32 -4.24
N THR A 181 2.94 22.76 -5.45
CA THR A 181 1.78 22.35 -6.25
C THR A 181 1.13 21.09 -5.67
N ILE A 182 1.91 20.10 -5.25
CA ILE A 182 1.43 18.86 -4.65
C ILE A 182 1.11 19.15 -3.18
N GLN A 183 -0.18 19.11 -2.84
CA GLN A 183 -0.68 19.34 -1.48
C GLN A 183 -1.56 18.17 -1.07
N PHE A 184 -1.18 17.51 0.02
CA PHE A 184 -1.98 16.46 0.65
C PHE A 184 -2.95 17.12 1.62
N SER A 185 -4.25 17.02 1.33
CA SER A 185 -5.29 17.67 2.14
C SER A 185 -5.66 16.86 3.39
N PHE A 186 -5.37 15.56 3.39
CA PHE A 186 -5.69 14.63 4.48
C PHE A 186 -4.53 13.66 4.77
N PRO A 187 -3.29 14.11 4.97
CA PRO A 187 -2.17 13.21 5.21
C PRO A 187 -2.40 12.27 6.41
N GLU A 188 -3.18 12.69 7.41
CA GLU A 188 -3.47 11.96 8.64
C GLU A 188 -4.35 10.71 8.47
N ILE A 189 -4.97 10.51 7.30
CA ILE A 189 -5.74 9.30 6.98
C ILE A 189 -5.02 8.37 6.00
N SER A 190 -3.85 8.77 5.49
CA SER A 190 -2.99 7.90 4.70
C SER A 190 -2.16 7.01 5.63
N VAL A 191 -2.32 5.70 5.48
CA VAL A 191 -1.54 4.67 6.16
C VAL A 191 -0.06 4.79 5.81
N GLN A 192 0.31 5.08 4.56
CA GLN A 192 1.70 5.32 4.17
C GLN A 192 2.30 6.52 4.89
N SER A 193 1.50 7.58 5.09
CA SER A 193 1.92 8.75 5.86
C SER A 193 2.16 8.40 7.32
N ILE A 194 1.18 7.74 7.96
CA ILE A 194 1.25 7.35 9.37
C ILE A 194 2.42 6.39 9.61
N CYS A 195 2.63 5.41 8.72
CA CYS A 195 3.77 4.50 8.77
C CYS A 195 5.11 5.26 8.76
N TYR A 196 5.27 6.23 7.86
CA TYR A 196 6.48 7.05 7.78
C TYR A 196 6.73 7.86 9.06
N GLU A 197 5.70 8.52 9.61
CA GLU A 197 5.81 9.30 10.85
C GLU A 197 6.13 8.43 12.08
N HIS A 198 5.61 7.21 12.12
CA HIS A 198 5.78 6.29 13.25
C HIS A 198 6.94 5.29 13.10
N ASN A 199 7.76 5.43 12.05
CA ASN A 199 8.89 4.52 11.75
C ASN A 199 8.47 3.04 11.61
N ILE A 200 7.27 2.79 11.08
CA ILE A 200 6.79 1.44 10.72
C ILE A 200 6.95 1.27 9.21
N PRO A 201 7.70 0.27 8.73
CA PRO A 201 7.82 0.03 7.30
C PRO A 201 6.46 -0.18 6.64
N PHE A 202 6.23 0.54 5.54
CA PHE A 202 5.17 0.23 4.57
C PHE A 202 5.83 -0.31 3.31
N THR A 203 5.48 -1.52 2.90
CA THR A 203 6.06 -2.19 1.73
C THR A 203 5.01 -2.40 0.64
N VAL A 204 5.38 -2.20 -0.62
CA VAL A 204 4.50 -2.34 -1.79
C VAL A 204 5.09 -3.35 -2.76
N HIS A 205 4.38 -4.46 -2.96
CA HIS A 205 4.76 -5.55 -3.85
C HIS A 205 3.92 -5.48 -5.13
N VAL A 206 4.53 -4.99 -6.20
CA VAL A 206 3.81 -4.59 -7.42
C VAL A 206 3.97 -5.58 -8.56
N GLY A 207 2.90 -5.72 -9.36
CA GLY A 207 3.00 -6.21 -10.73
C GLY A 207 3.31 -5.07 -11.70
N ILE A 208 3.71 -5.39 -12.93
CA ILE A 208 3.79 -4.42 -14.03
C ILE A 208 2.61 -4.65 -14.95
N GLY A 209 1.83 -3.60 -15.22
CA GLY A 209 0.59 -3.65 -15.98
C GLY A 209 -0.63 -4.02 -15.13
N THR A 210 -0.49 -4.07 -13.80
CA THR A 210 -1.59 -4.38 -12.87
C THR A 210 -2.16 -3.14 -12.20
N ASP A 211 -1.37 -2.07 -12.12
CA ASP A 211 -1.71 -0.88 -11.36
C ASP A 211 -2.01 0.27 -12.32
N VAL A 212 -3.00 1.10 -11.99
CA VAL A 212 -3.40 2.24 -12.84
C VAL A 212 -2.30 3.26 -13.06
N ILE A 213 -1.23 3.26 -12.26
CA ILE A 213 -0.07 4.13 -12.49
C ILE A 213 0.80 3.67 -13.68
N ASP A 214 0.70 2.41 -14.12
CA ASP A 214 1.59 1.81 -15.13
C ASP A 214 1.30 2.29 -16.55
N GLN A 215 0.09 2.78 -16.77
CA GLN A 215 -0.39 3.29 -18.06
C GLN A 215 -0.04 4.76 -18.31
N HIS A 216 0.62 5.43 -17.37
CA HIS A 216 0.92 6.86 -17.47
C HIS A 216 2.26 7.18 -18.15
N PRO A 217 2.43 8.38 -18.74
CA PRO A 217 3.68 8.79 -19.37
C PRO A 217 4.91 8.78 -18.44
N TYR A 218 4.73 9.06 -17.14
CA TYR A 218 5.81 9.06 -16.15
C TYR A 218 6.13 7.68 -15.58
N PHE A 219 5.46 6.61 -16.03
CA PHE A 219 5.77 5.26 -15.60
C PHE A 219 7.20 4.86 -15.99
N ASP A 220 8.02 4.52 -15.00
CA ASP A 220 9.33 3.91 -15.18
C ASP A 220 9.38 2.55 -14.48
N GLY A 221 9.33 1.47 -15.27
CA GLY A 221 9.41 0.10 -14.76
C GLY A 221 10.70 -0.23 -14.02
N ARG A 222 11.81 0.47 -14.29
CA ARG A 222 13.05 0.32 -13.51
C ARG A 222 12.88 0.91 -12.11
N ALA A 223 12.33 2.12 -12.03
CA ALA A 223 12.10 2.78 -10.75
C ALA A 223 11.07 2.02 -9.91
N LYS A 224 9.90 1.69 -10.50
CA LYS A 224 8.86 0.91 -9.82
C LYS A 224 9.37 -0.45 -9.34
N GLY A 225 10.05 -1.19 -10.22
CA GLY A 225 10.62 -2.50 -9.89
C GLY A 225 11.76 -2.42 -8.86
N GLY A 226 12.62 -1.40 -8.95
CA GLY A 226 13.72 -1.17 -8.02
C GLY A 226 13.21 -0.87 -6.60
N CYS A 227 12.26 0.05 -6.47
CA CYS A 227 11.65 0.39 -5.19
C CYS A 227 10.87 -0.79 -4.59
N SER A 228 10.05 -1.49 -5.39
CA SER A 228 9.31 -2.67 -4.91
C SER A 228 10.24 -3.85 -4.56
N GLY A 229 11.35 -4.01 -5.28
CA GLY A 229 12.39 -4.99 -4.97
C GLY A 229 13.07 -4.73 -3.62
N ARG A 230 13.28 -3.46 -3.24
CA ARG A 230 13.78 -3.10 -1.91
C ARG A 230 12.74 -3.35 -0.83
N ASP A 231 11.47 -3.05 -1.10
CA ASP A 231 10.35 -3.41 -0.22
C ASP A 231 10.25 -4.92 0.02
N PHE A 232 10.53 -5.74 -0.99
CA PHE A 232 10.63 -7.19 -0.82
C PHE A 232 11.73 -7.61 0.16
N LEU A 233 12.88 -6.94 0.13
CA LEU A 233 13.96 -7.23 1.08
C LEU A 233 13.63 -6.74 2.50
N ILE A 234 12.96 -5.59 2.63
CA ILE A 234 12.46 -5.10 3.93
C ILE A 234 11.46 -6.10 4.51
N TYR A 235 10.48 -6.54 3.72
CA TYR A 235 9.52 -7.56 4.13
C TYR A 235 10.21 -8.87 4.52
N THR A 236 11.19 -9.33 3.72
CA THR A 236 11.95 -10.55 4.01
C THR A 236 12.75 -10.44 5.31
N ASN A 237 13.29 -9.26 5.62
CA ASN A 237 13.96 -9.01 6.90
C ASN A 237 13.01 -9.19 8.08
N GLU A 238 11.77 -8.70 7.97
CA GLU A 238 10.75 -8.91 9.00
C GLU A 238 10.34 -10.38 9.14
N ILE A 239 10.25 -11.10 8.03
CA ILE A 239 9.98 -12.55 8.05
C ILE A 239 11.10 -13.32 8.77
N ALA A 240 12.36 -12.89 8.67
CA ALA A 240 13.47 -13.53 9.38
C ALA A 240 13.35 -13.42 10.92
N ASN A 241 12.52 -12.51 11.43
CA ASN A 241 12.27 -12.34 12.87
C ASN A 241 11.20 -13.30 13.43
N LEU A 242 10.62 -14.18 12.59
CA LEU A 242 9.53 -15.09 12.96
C LEU A 242 9.97 -16.45 13.54
N GLN A 243 11.25 -16.62 13.87
CA GLN A 243 11.79 -17.90 14.38
C GLN A 243 11.16 -18.37 15.70
N ASN A 244 10.64 -17.44 16.51
CA ASN A 244 10.09 -17.72 17.84
C ASN A 244 8.59 -17.47 17.93
N GLY A 245 7.93 -17.35 16.78
CA GLY A 245 6.52 -17.00 16.65
C GLY A 245 6.31 -15.57 16.16
N GLY A 246 5.03 -15.23 16.01
CA GLY A 246 4.57 -13.98 15.41
C GLY A 246 3.24 -14.18 14.73
N VAL A 247 2.62 -13.09 14.30
CA VAL A 247 1.32 -13.10 13.64
C VAL A 247 1.43 -12.52 12.24
N ILE A 248 0.84 -13.20 11.26
CA ILE A 248 0.71 -12.70 9.89
C ILE A 248 -0.77 -12.64 9.53
N LEU A 249 -1.24 -11.43 9.21
CA LEU A 249 -2.58 -11.17 8.72
C LEU A 249 -2.53 -10.99 7.21
N ASN A 250 -3.39 -11.68 6.48
CA ASN A 250 -3.57 -11.49 5.04
C ASN A 250 -5.02 -11.06 4.77
N VAL A 251 -5.22 -9.86 4.20
CA VAL A 251 -6.55 -9.25 4.01
C VAL A 251 -6.71 -8.70 2.59
N GLY A 252 -7.57 -9.30 1.76
CA GLY A 252 -7.82 -8.77 0.41
C GLY A 252 -6.66 -8.98 -0.59
N SER A 253 -5.78 -9.97 -0.38
CA SER A 253 -4.59 -10.27 -1.19
C SER A 253 -4.39 -11.79 -1.42
N ALA A 254 -5.34 -12.43 -2.11
CA ALA A 254 -5.35 -13.89 -2.27
C ALA A 254 -4.15 -14.48 -3.05
N VAL A 255 -3.44 -13.66 -3.84
CA VAL A 255 -2.31 -14.11 -4.69
C VAL A 255 -1.00 -13.46 -4.24
N THR A 256 -0.90 -12.13 -4.32
CA THR A 256 0.37 -11.43 -4.06
C THR A 256 0.90 -11.67 -2.66
N GLY A 257 0.02 -11.63 -1.63
CA GLY A 257 0.42 -11.81 -0.24
C GLY A 257 1.06 -13.18 0.02
N PRO A 258 0.35 -14.29 -0.23
CA PRO A 258 0.88 -15.64 -0.09
C PRO A 258 2.13 -15.91 -0.94
N GLU A 259 2.17 -15.41 -2.18
CA GLU A 259 3.32 -15.58 -3.07
C GLU A 259 4.56 -14.87 -2.52
N VAL A 260 4.44 -13.62 -2.10
CA VAL A 260 5.54 -12.86 -1.47
C VAL A 260 5.99 -13.54 -0.18
N PHE A 261 5.05 -13.94 0.69
CA PHE A 261 5.34 -14.63 1.95
C PHE A 261 6.15 -15.91 1.73
N LEU A 262 5.74 -16.79 0.81
CA LEU A 262 6.43 -18.06 0.57
C LEU A 262 7.89 -17.84 0.15
N LYS A 263 8.16 -16.85 -0.71
CA LYS A 263 9.53 -16.55 -1.17
C LYS A 263 10.35 -15.94 -0.04
N ALA A 264 9.79 -15.01 0.72
CA ALA A 264 10.44 -14.41 1.86
C ALA A 264 10.77 -15.44 2.96
N ALA A 265 9.83 -16.34 3.28
CA ALA A 265 10.02 -17.41 4.26
C ALA A 265 11.10 -18.41 3.80
N SER A 266 11.13 -18.75 2.51
CA SER A 266 12.18 -19.58 1.93
C SER A 266 13.56 -18.90 2.03
N MET A 267 13.65 -17.61 1.73
CA MET A 267 14.89 -16.83 1.88
C MET A 267 15.35 -16.75 3.33
N ALA A 268 14.44 -16.46 4.26
CA ALA A 268 14.71 -16.43 5.69
C ALA A 268 15.22 -17.79 6.20
N GLY A 269 14.56 -18.88 5.82
CA GLY A 269 15.00 -20.24 6.15
C GLY A 269 16.37 -20.58 5.56
N ASN A 270 16.64 -20.16 4.32
CA ASN A 270 17.94 -20.39 3.65
C ASN A 270 19.12 -19.72 4.39
N VAL A 271 18.88 -18.63 5.11
CA VAL A 271 19.92 -17.96 5.93
C VAL A 271 19.91 -18.40 7.41
N GLY A 272 19.17 -19.46 7.76
CA GLY A 272 19.13 -20.03 9.11
C GLY A 272 18.01 -19.49 10.00
N ASN A 273 17.17 -18.59 9.48
CA ASN A 273 16.07 -17.95 10.21
C ASN A 273 14.72 -18.53 9.80
N VAL A 274 14.57 -19.86 9.94
CA VAL A 274 13.32 -20.56 9.58
C VAL A 274 12.18 -20.05 10.47
N PRO A 275 11.08 -19.50 9.90
CA PRO A 275 9.90 -19.16 10.67
C PRO A 275 9.32 -20.39 11.39
N ASP A 276 9.01 -20.26 12.67
CA ASP A 276 8.45 -21.33 13.50
C ASP A 276 7.39 -20.78 14.44
N LYS A 277 6.39 -21.61 14.80
CA LYS A 277 5.28 -21.26 15.71
C LYS A 277 4.53 -19.98 15.32
N ILE A 278 4.41 -19.72 14.02
CA ILE A 278 3.67 -18.56 13.51
C ILE A 278 2.17 -18.80 13.52
N ILE A 279 1.42 -17.73 13.77
CA ILE A 279 -0.03 -17.70 13.61
C ILE A 279 -0.33 -16.96 12.31
N THR A 280 -1.08 -17.59 11.41
CA THR A 280 -1.51 -16.98 10.15
C THR A 280 -3.03 -16.84 10.15
N ALA A 281 -3.53 -15.65 9.85
CA ALA A 281 -4.96 -15.41 9.67
C ALA A 281 -5.22 -14.90 8.25
N ASN A 282 -6.02 -15.66 7.50
CA ASN A 282 -6.44 -15.29 6.16
C ASN A 282 -7.88 -14.78 6.15
N PHE A 283 -8.06 -13.52 5.75
CA PHE A 283 -9.33 -12.84 5.57
C PHE A 283 -9.71 -12.68 4.09
N ASP A 284 -8.94 -13.30 3.19
CA ASP A 284 -9.36 -13.45 1.80
C ASP A 284 -10.48 -14.48 1.66
N LEU A 285 -11.41 -14.15 0.77
CA LEU A 285 -12.53 -14.99 0.34
C LEU A 285 -12.29 -15.49 -1.08
#